data_AF-A0A3D6CPL5-F1
#
_entry.id   AF-A0A3D6CPL5-F1
#
_cell.length_a   1.000
_cell.length_b   1.000
_cell.length_c   1.000
_cell.angle_alpha   90.00
_cell.angle_beta   90.00
_cell.angle_gamma   90.00
#
_symmetry.space_group_name_H-M   'P 1'
#
loop_
_entity.id
_entity.type
_entity.pdbx_description
1 polymer ?
#
loop_
_entity_poly.entity_id
_entity_poly.type
_entity_poly.pdbx_seq_one_letter_code
_entity_poly.pdbx_strand_id
1 'polypeptide(L)'
;MSKTSSVQYRHLKTENLGTKSDLKSLIVEALLRSQADGRSLSQSAKLRKIDLDQDGSVVILNKISDPSSWVGPVFAGQLIQLELGTLLPAVTQSLDDDTDEFLLENLQLGEQTQILKGAMYFAIVGNHVALIEGQSVKSRTLERYLTRILQDAARLEAGTPVILTAKFASGDGKALEAPTEVTVRAAPVKASSQDGAQGIHEIVEREAARAKEAGHTVFDVLATLGWDRTAIERLKKDIPSGGWIEGFFKVVIKANRAKRPISRATIEEALRNIDPADLGLRGEGSEKNGIVKLSTPRSVKTKGQLLDPTDAMLQIVEALKEWASSGKIDCKFG
;
A
#
# COMPACT_ATOMS: atom_id res chain seq x y z
N MET A 1 4.77 4.43 -24.57
CA MET A 1 5.43 3.25 -23.97
C MET A 1 4.49 2.64 -22.94
N SER A 2 4.69 1.38 -22.55
CA SER A 2 3.91 0.72 -21.51
C SER A 2 4.84 0.06 -20.47
N LYS A 3 4.34 -0.09 -19.25
CA LYS A 3 5.02 -0.70 -18.11
C LYS A 3 4.16 -1.81 -17.54
N THR A 4 4.77 -2.96 -17.28
CA THR A 4 4.10 -4.06 -16.57
C THR A 4 3.89 -3.66 -15.11
N SER A 5 2.63 -3.69 -14.66
CA SER A 5 2.22 -3.37 -13.29
C SER A 5 1.34 -4.49 -12.76
N SER A 6 1.47 -4.81 -11.47
CA SER A 6 0.62 -5.83 -10.83
C SER A 6 -0.68 -5.20 -10.33
N VAL A 7 -1.82 -5.69 -10.84
CA VAL A 7 -3.14 -5.37 -10.29
C VAL A 7 -3.42 -6.34 -9.16
N GLN A 8 -3.67 -5.82 -7.96
CA GLN A 8 -3.94 -6.60 -6.75
C GLN A 8 -5.42 -6.52 -6.38
N TYR A 9 -6.00 -7.64 -5.96
CA TYR A 9 -7.36 -7.70 -5.44
C TYR A 9 -7.42 -7.43 -3.94
N ARG A 10 -8.50 -6.77 -3.51
CA ARG A 10 -8.92 -6.58 -2.12
C ARG A 10 -10.45 -6.67 -2.01
N HIS A 11 -10.94 -6.99 -0.81
CA HIS A 11 -12.37 -7.00 -0.51
C HIS A 11 -12.66 -6.21 0.76
N LEU A 12 -13.75 -5.44 0.79
CA LEU A 12 -14.16 -4.73 1.99
C LEU A 12 -14.60 -5.71 3.08
N LYS A 13 -14.11 -5.52 4.31
CA LYS A 13 -14.68 -6.15 5.50
C LYS A 13 -15.97 -5.43 5.90
N THR A 14 -17.10 -6.12 5.79
CA THR A 14 -18.43 -5.53 5.99
C THR A 14 -18.90 -5.53 7.44
N GLU A 15 -18.25 -6.26 8.36
CA GLU A 15 -18.66 -6.34 9.78
C GLU A 15 -18.76 -4.97 10.46
N ASN A 16 -17.96 -4.01 9.99
CA ASN A 16 -17.85 -2.65 10.53
C ASN A 16 -18.73 -1.64 9.77
N LEU A 17 -19.39 -2.06 8.69
CA LEU A 17 -20.19 -1.20 7.82
C LEU A 17 -21.61 -1.77 7.82
N GLY A 18 -22.56 -1.00 8.37
CA GLY A 18 -23.96 -1.43 8.50
C GLY A 18 -24.48 -2.11 7.23
N THR A 19 -25.35 -3.12 7.39
CA THR A 19 -25.70 -4.12 6.36
C THR A 19 -26.38 -3.60 5.08
N LYS A 20 -26.55 -2.28 4.91
CA LYS A 20 -27.44 -1.69 3.91
C LYS A 20 -26.75 -1.04 2.70
N SER A 21 -25.41 -0.95 2.64
CA SER A 21 -24.73 -0.30 1.52
C SER A 21 -23.33 -0.88 1.23
N ASP A 22 -23.00 -1.06 -0.05
CA ASP A 22 -21.66 -1.46 -0.50
C ASP A 22 -20.67 -0.28 -0.55
N LEU A 23 -19.37 -0.59 -0.59
CA LEU A 23 -18.30 0.42 -0.59
C LEU A 23 -18.44 1.44 -1.72
N LYS A 24 -18.72 0.99 -2.95
CA LYS A 24 -18.85 1.88 -4.11
C LYS A 24 -19.98 2.88 -3.89
N SER A 25 -21.15 2.41 -3.44
CA SER A 25 -22.31 3.27 -3.15
C SER A 25 -21.99 4.31 -2.08
N LEU A 26 -21.35 3.90 -0.98
CA LEU A 26 -20.96 4.82 0.11
C LEU A 26 -19.99 5.92 -0.36
N ILE A 27 -19.01 5.56 -1.20
CA ILE A 27 -18.04 6.52 -1.73
C ILE A 27 -18.73 7.50 -2.69
N VAL A 28 -19.56 7.01 -3.60
CA VAL A 28 -20.29 7.86 -4.54
C VAL A 28 -21.20 8.85 -3.80
N GLU A 29 -21.93 8.39 -2.77
CA GLU A 29 -22.74 9.25 -1.92
C GLU A 29 -21.91 10.32 -1.21
N ALA A 30 -20.75 9.94 -0.65
CA ALA A 30 -19.84 10.88 -0.01
C ALA A 30 -19.33 11.95 -0.99
N LEU A 31 -19.00 11.55 -2.23
CA LEU A 31 -18.48 12.44 -3.27
C LEU A 31 -19.54 13.40 -3.82
N LEU A 32 -20.80 12.98 -3.89
CA LEU A 32 -21.91 13.79 -4.37
C LEU A 32 -22.42 14.79 -3.32
N ARG A 33 -22.00 14.67 -2.06
CA ARG A 33 -22.40 15.61 -1.01
C ARG A 33 -21.83 17.01 -1.28
N SER A 34 -22.70 18.01 -1.28
CA SER A 34 -22.32 19.41 -1.38
C SER A 34 -21.68 19.90 -0.08
N GLN A 35 -20.60 20.66 -0.23
CA GLN A 35 -19.93 21.38 0.85
C GLN A 35 -20.62 22.72 1.12
N ALA A 36 -20.21 23.41 2.19
CA ALA A 36 -20.76 24.71 2.60
C ALA A 36 -20.59 25.81 1.51
N ASP A 37 -19.64 25.63 0.59
CA ASP A 37 -19.40 26.53 -0.56
C ASP A 37 -20.25 26.17 -1.80
N GLY A 38 -21.20 25.24 -1.68
CA GLY A 38 -22.10 24.82 -2.75
C GLY A 38 -21.51 23.84 -3.76
N ARG A 39 -20.22 23.48 -3.65
CA ARG A 39 -19.57 22.53 -4.55
C ARG A 39 -19.56 21.13 -3.96
N SER A 40 -19.70 20.11 -4.80
CA SER A 40 -19.53 18.72 -4.36
C SER A 40 -18.06 18.30 -4.39
N LEU A 41 -17.70 17.31 -3.58
CA LEU A 41 -16.37 16.69 -3.62
C LEU A 41 -16.06 16.09 -5.00
N SER A 42 -17.06 15.64 -5.77
CA SER A 42 -16.88 15.12 -7.13
C SER A 42 -16.33 16.16 -8.11
N GLN A 43 -16.63 17.45 -7.90
CA GLN A 43 -16.30 18.53 -8.84
C GLN A 43 -14.90 19.12 -8.64
N SER A 44 -14.26 18.92 -7.48
CA SER A 44 -12.98 19.58 -7.17
C SER A 44 -11.97 18.68 -6.47
N ALA A 45 -10.82 18.47 -7.10
CA ALA A 45 -9.68 17.77 -6.48
C ALA A 45 -9.16 18.50 -5.23
N LYS A 46 -9.28 19.83 -5.19
CA LYS A 46 -8.89 20.65 -4.03
C LYS A 46 -9.70 20.27 -2.77
N LEU A 47 -10.99 20.00 -2.93
CA LEU A 47 -11.88 19.59 -1.84
C LEU A 47 -11.64 18.13 -1.42
N ARG A 48 -10.93 17.35 -2.24
CA ARG A 48 -10.53 15.96 -1.98
C ARG A 48 -9.12 15.84 -1.37
N LYS A 49 -8.53 16.95 -0.91
CA LYS A 49 -7.24 16.96 -0.25
C LYS A 49 -7.40 16.65 1.24
N ILE A 50 -6.64 15.68 1.73
CA ILE A 50 -6.64 15.26 3.14
C ILE A 50 -5.19 15.17 3.62
N ASP A 51 -4.90 15.80 4.75
CA ASP A 51 -3.68 15.56 5.51
C ASP A 51 -3.91 14.34 6.42
N LEU A 52 -3.34 13.20 6.04
CA LEU A 52 -3.51 11.95 6.78
C LEU A 52 -2.51 11.79 7.92
N ASP A 53 -1.29 12.28 7.72
CA ASP A 53 -0.11 11.96 8.54
C ASP A 53 0.35 13.13 9.41
N GLN A 54 -0.11 14.36 9.12
CA GLN A 54 0.30 15.60 9.80
C GLN A 54 1.82 15.80 9.78
N ASP A 55 2.47 15.25 8.75
CA ASP A 55 3.93 15.20 8.57
C ASP A 55 4.41 16.16 7.47
N GLY A 56 3.56 17.10 7.05
CA GLY A 56 3.82 17.97 5.92
C GLY A 56 3.55 17.31 4.55
N SER A 57 2.96 16.11 4.49
CA SER A 57 2.45 15.54 3.24
C SER A 57 0.92 15.58 3.17
N VAL A 58 0.38 15.56 1.95
CA VAL A 58 -1.08 15.51 1.72
C VAL A 58 -1.42 14.44 0.71
N VAL A 59 -2.58 13.80 0.92
CA VAL A 59 -3.14 12.81 0.01
C VAL A 59 -4.34 13.39 -0.71
N ILE A 60 -4.41 13.20 -2.02
CA ILE A 60 -5.45 13.76 -2.89
C ILE A 60 -6.03 12.64 -3.74
N LEU A 61 -7.36 12.48 -3.72
CA LEU A 61 -8.08 11.76 -4.77
C LEU A 61 -8.09 12.65 -6.02
N ASN A 62 -7.06 12.50 -6.84
CA ASN A 62 -6.72 13.40 -7.93
C ASN A 62 -7.69 13.25 -9.10
N LYS A 63 -7.73 12.05 -9.68
CA LYS A 63 -8.63 11.68 -10.78
C LYS A 63 -9.69 10.71 -10.27
N ILE A 64 -10.91 10.87 -10.75
CA ILE A 64 -12.02 9.94 -10.54
C ILE A 64 -12.66 9.62 -11.89
N SER A 65 -13.35 8.49 -11.99
CA SER A 65 -14.20 8.18 -13.15
C SER A 65 -15.28 9.24 -13.30
N ASP A 66 -15.74 9.44 -14.53
CA ASP A 66 -16.76 10.45 -14.84
C ASP A 66 -18.03 10.20 -14.01
N PRO A 67 -18.61 11.22 -13.36
CA PRO A 67 -19.84 11.05 -12.58
C PRO A 67 -21.00 10.41 -13.34
N SER A 68 -21.10 10.63 -14.66
CA SER A 68 -22.10 9.98 -15.51
C SER A 68 -21.95 8.45 -15.56
N SER A 69 -20.73 7.93 -15.37
CA SER A 69 -20.45 6.49 -15.33
C SER A 69 -20.85 5.82 -14.00
N TRP A 70 -21.12 6.60 -12.95
CA TRP A 70 -21.37 6.05 -11.60
C TRP A 70 -22.74 5.39 -11.44
N VAL A 71 -23.64 5.57 -12.40
CA VAL A 71 -24.86 4.74 -12.52
C VAL A 71 -24.49 3.28 -12.75
N GLY A 72 -23.38 3.04 -13.47
CA GLY A 72 -22.83 1.71 -13.68
C GLY A 72 -22.21 1.10 -12.41
N PRO A 73 -21.69 -0.13 -12.50
CA PRO A 73 -21.17 -0.87 -11.35
C PRO A 73 -19.81 -0.33 -10.86
N VAL A 74 -19.10 0.45 -11.69
CA VAL A 74 -17.70 0.82 -11.46
C VAL A 74 -17.58 2.24 -10.92
N PHE A 75 -16.82 2.39 -9.85
CA PHE A 75 -16.16 3.63 -9.49
C PHE A 75 -14.64 3.44 -9.60
N ALA A 76 -13.91 4.35 -10.25
CA ALA A 76 -12.46 4.25 -10.38
C ALA A 76 -11.79 5.58 -10.02
N GLY A 77 -10.53 5.52 -9.58
CA GLY A 77 -9.80 6.72 -9.24
C GLY A 77 -8.30 6.57 -9.13
N GLN A 78 -7.65 7.71 -8.89
CA GLN A 78 -6.23 7.87 -8.67
C GLN A 78 -6.02 8.61 -7.35
N LEU A 79 -5.29 8.01 -6.41
CA LEU A 79 -4.75 8.70 -5.25
C LEU A 79 -3.32 9.15 -5.56
N ILE A 80 -2.97 10.36 -5.15
CA ILE A 80 -1.60 10.85 -5.13
C ILE A 80 -1.23 11.34 -3.74
N GLN A 81 0.05 11.23 -3.39
CA GLN A 81 0.61 11.84 -2.19
C GLN A 81 1.64 12.89 -2.61
N LEU A 82 1.48 14.10 -2.08
CA LEU A 82 2.37 15.22 -2.34
C LEU A 82 3.10 15.58 -1.04
N GLU A 83 4.37 15.94 -1.16
CA GLU A 83 5.10 16.65 -0.11
C GLU A 83 4.77 18.13 -0.19
N LEU A 84 4.35 18.73 0.92
CA LEU A 84 4.23 20.17 1.03
C LEU A 84 5.60 20.73 1.43
N GLY A 85 6.25 21.38 0.49
CA GLY A 85 7.56 21.95 0.72
C GLY A 85 8.24 22.28 -0.59
N THR A 86 9.07 23.31 -0.55
CA THR A 86 9.81 23.80 -1.71
C THR A 86 11.28 23.38 -1.68
N LEU A 87 11.79 22.84 -0.57
CA LEU A 87 13.21 22.53 -0.42
C LEU A 87 13.45 21.04 -0.67
N LEU A 88 14.23 20.74 -1.71
CA LEU A 88 14.61 19.38 -2.08
C LEU A 88 16.13 19.26 -1.96
N PRO A 89 16.67 18.37 -1.10
CA PRO A 89 18.10 18.11 -1.07
C PRO A 89 18.57 17.62 -2.44
N ALA A 90 19.55 18.28 -3.03
CA ALA A 90 20.05 18.00 -4.36
C ALA A 90 21.56 18.28 -4.46
N VAL A 91 22.23 17.57 -5.37
CA VAL A 91 23.57 17.93 -5.83
C VAL A 91 23.40 18.83 -7.05
N THR A 92 23.83 20.09 -6.93
CA THR A 92 23.76 21.10 -8.01
C THR A 92 25.05 21.18 -8.82
N GLN A 93 26.12 20.54 -8.33
CA GLN A 93 27.42 20.44 -8.98
C GLN A 93 27.38 19.46 -10.16
N SER A 94 28.33 19.62 -11.10
CA SER A 94 28.52 18.66 -12.18
C SER A 94 29.01 17.33 -11.63
N LEU A 95 28.40 16.22 -12.05
CA LEU A 95 28.83 14.87 -11.64
C LEU A 95 30.11 14.42 -12.34
N ASP A 96 30.60 15.19 -13.32
CA ASP A 96 31.85 14.92 -14.05
C ASP A 96 33.08 15.53 -13.37
N ASP A 97 32.89 16.33 -12.31
CA ASP A 97 33.98 16.97 -11.59
C ASP A 97 34.68 15.98 -10.64
N ASP A 98 36.02 15.94 -10.69
CA ASP A 98 36.85 15.15 -9.78
C ASP A 98 36.94 15.85 -8.41
N THR A 99 35.98 15.54 -7.54
CA THR A 99 35.85 16.10 -6.19
C THR A 99 35.83 14.99 -5.14
N ASP A 100 36.39 15.27 -3.96
CA ASP A 100 36.39 14.34 -2.82
C ASP A 100 34.97 14.13 -2.25
N GLU A 101 34.09 15.12 -2.39
CA GLU A 101 32.67 15.05 -2.01
C GLU A 101 31.78 15.96 -2.86
N PHE A 102 30.53 15.54 -3.09
CA PHE A 102 29.49 16.38 -3.71
C PHE A 102 28.70 17.12 -2.64
N LEU A 103 28.58 18.43 -2.79
CA LEU A 103 27.82 19.27 -1.86
C LEU A 103 26.31 19.03 -2.03
N LEU A 104 25.65 18.76 -0.92
CA LEU A 104 24.19 18.66 -0.83
C LEU A 104 23.62 20.04 -0.51
N GLU A 105 22.92 20.62 -1.47
CA GLU A 105 22.23 21.90 -1.31
C GLU A 105 20.71 21.70 -1.32
N ASN A 106 19.98 22.62 -0.71
CA ASN A 106 18.53 22.61 -0.82
C ASN A 106 18.10 23.36 -2.08
N LEU A 107 17.65 22.63 -3.09
CA LEU A 107 17.01 23.21 -4.27
C LEU A 107 15.64 23.76 -3.87
N GLN A 108 15.46 25.07 -4.00
CA GLN A 108 14.17 25.74 -3.83
C GLN A 108 13.35 25.59 -5.12
N LEU A 109 12.39 24.68 -5.10
CA LEU A 109 11.33 24.59 -6.10
C LEU A 109 10.44 25.84 -6.02
N GLY A 110 9.95 26.30 -7.18
CA GLY A 110 9.03 27.44 -7.23
C GLY A 110 7.75 27.20 -6.41
N GLU A 111 7.11 28.27 -5.94
CA GLU A 111 5.97 28.21 -5.00
C GLU A 111 4.79 27.35 -5.47
N GLN A 112 4.67 27.12 -6.79
CA GLN A 112 3.60 26.31 -7.39
C GLN A 112 3.98 24.85 -7.62
N THR A 113 5.24 24.47 -7.43
CA THR A 113 5.71 23.11 -7.67
C THR A 113 5.66 22.32 -6.37
N GLN A 114 5.01 21.15 -6.42
CA GLN A 114 4.92 20.21 -5.30
C GLN A 114 5.53 18.88 -5.72
N ILE A 115 6.19 18.20 -4.79
CA ILE A 115 6.88 16.94 -5.07
C ILE A 115 5.86 15.80 -4.97
N LEU A 116 5.76 15.00 -6.04
CA LEU A 116 4.93 13.79 -6.04
C LEU A 116 5.68 12.65 -5.35
N LYS A 117 5.30 12.30 -4.11
CA LYS A 117 5.84 11.13 -3.39
C LYS A 117 5.39 9.82 -4.03
N GLY A 118 4.20 9.79 -4.63
CA GLY A 118 3.71 8.61 -5.33
C GLY A 118 2.26 8.71 -5.79
N ALA A 119 1.85 7.74 -6.61
CA ALA A 119 0.49 7.61 -7.12
C ALA A 119 0.02 6.15 -7.07
N MET A 120 -1.25 5.96 -6.70
CA MET A 120 -1.98 4.69 -6.73
C MET A 120 -3.19 4.84 -7.65
N TYR A 121 -3.59 3.72 -8.26
CA TYR A 121 -4.79 3.63 -9.09
C TYR A 121 -5.69 2.53 -8.54
N PHE A 122 -6.99 2.72 -8.59
CA PHE A 122 -7.94 1.74 -8.07
C PHE A 122 -9.27 1.75 -8.82
N ALA A 123 -9.99 0.64 -8.71
CA ALA A 123 -11.39 0.53 -9.10
C ALA A 123 -12.16 -0.25 -8.04
N ILE A 124 -13.43 0.10 -7.86
CA ILE A 124 -14.35 -0.43 -6.86
C ILE A 124 -15.63 -0.85 -7.56
N VAL A 125 -16.09 -2.07 -7.28
CA VAL A 125 -17.36 -2.62 -7.73
C VAL A 125 -18.03 -3.30 -6.54
N GLY A 126 -19.12 -2.72 -6.05
CA GLY A 126 -19.69 -3.16 -4.77
C GLY A 126 -18.64 -3.05 -3.66
N ASN A 127 -18.27 -4.19 -3.07
CA ASN A 127 -17.25 -4.34 -2.03
C ASN A 127 -15.89 -4.83 -2.56
N HIS A 128 -15.80 -5.11 -3.87
CA HIS A 128 -14.58 -5.56 -4.52
C HIS A 128 -13.72 -4.36 -4.90
N VAL A 129 -12.45 -4.39 -4.52
CA VAL A 129 -11.48 -3.36 -4.85
C VAL A 129 -10.32 -4.00 -5.60
N ALA A 130 -9.89 -3.39 -6.69
CA ALA A 130 -8.62 -3.73 -7.31
C ALA A 130 -7.75 -2.48 -7.41
N LEU A 131 -6.44 -2.67 -7.28
CA LEU A 131 -5.50 -1.56 -7.17
C LEU A 131 -4.16 -1.86 -7.83
N ILE A 132 -3.52 -0.81 -8.34
CA ILE A 132 -2.11 -0.77 -8.70
C ILE A 132 -1.43 0.17 -7.70
N GLU A 133 -0.53 -0.36 -6.89
CA GLU A 133 0.19 0.41 -5.87
C GLU A 133 1.33 1.23 -6.46
N GLY A 134 1.51 2.44 -5.92
CA GLY A 134 2.71 3.24 -6.14
C GLY A 134 3.83 2.84 -5.17
N GLN A 135 4.98 3.51 -5.27
CA GLN A 135 6.06 3.32 -4.29
C GLN A 135 5.62 3.78 -2.89
N SER A 136 5.14 5.03 -2.76
CA SER A 136 4.75 5.59 -1.46
C SER A 136 3.26 5.46 -1.14
N VAL A 137 2.41 5.33 -2.16
CA VAL A 137 0.95 5.23 -1.99
C VAL A 137 0.52 3.77 -2.09
N LYS A 138 0.22 3.17 -0.94
CA LYS A 138 -0.11 1.74 -0.78
C LYS A 138 -1.57 1.53 -0.36
N SER A 139 -2.01 0.28 -0.29
CA SER A 139 -3.37 -0.12 0.14
C SER A 139 -3.77 0.52 1.49
N ARG A 140 -2.82 0.64 2.44
CA ARG A 140 -3.04 1.32 3.73
C ARG A 140 -3.40 2.81 3.58
N THR A 141 -2.81 3.50 2.61
CA THR A 141 -3.12 4.90 2.32
C THR A 141 -4.56 5.03 1.81
N LEU A 142 -5.00 4.11 0.94
CA LEU A 142 -6.38 4.05 0.48
C LEU A 142 -7.37 3.76 1.62
N GLU A 143 -7.10 2.77 2.48
CA GLU A 143 -7.92 2.47 3.67
C GLU A 143 -8.14 3.73 4.53
N ARG A 144 -7.06 4.44 4.87
CA ARG A 144 -7.12 5.66 5.69
C ARG A 144 -7.85 6.80 5.00
N TYR A 145 -7.59 6.99 3.71
CA TYR A 145 -8.25 8.02 2.92
C TYR A 145 -9.76 7.80 2.81
N LEU A 146 -10.18 6.57 2.47
CA LEU A 146 -11.59 6.19 2.41
C LEU A 146 -12.26 6.30 3.78
N THR A 147 -11.59 5.85 4.85
CA THR A 147 -12.08 6.02 6.22
C THR A 147 -12.40 7.49 6.50
N ARG A 148 -11.46 8.39 6.20
CA ARG A 148 -11.64 9.81 6.46
C ARG A 148 -12.79 10.42 5.65
N ILE A 149 -12.87 10.14 4.35
CA ILE A 149 -13.97 10.65 3.51
C ILE A 149 -15.32 10.15 4.02
N LEU A 150 -15.43 8.86 4.38
CA LEU A 150 -16.69 8.30 4.84
C LEU A 150 -17.08 8.83 6.23
N GLN A 151 -16.12 9.06 7.12
CA GLN A 151 -16.37 9.72 8.41
C GLN A 151 -16.81 11.18 8.24
N ASP A 152 -16.15 11.95 7.38
CA ASP A 152 -16.53 13.33 7.07
C ASP A 152 -17.93 13.42 6.43
N ALA A 153 -18.32 12.36 5.71
CA ALA A 153 -19.67 12.21 5.14
C ALA A 153 -20.70 11.62 6.12
N ALA A 154 -20.33 11.34 7.37
CA ALA A 154 -21.16 10.65 8.38
C ALA A 154 -21.71 9.29 7.90
N ARG A 155 -20.94 8.59 7.05
CA ARG A 155 -21.23 7.25 6.52
C ARG A 155 -20.48 6.15 7.24
N LEU A 156 -19.52 6.53 8.06
CA LEU A 156 -18.75 5.64 8.91
C LEU A 156 -18.62 6.28 10.29
N GLU A 157 -18.84 5.51 11.34
CA GLU A 157 -18.70 5.99 12.70
C GLU A 157 -17.25 6.39 13.00
N ALA A 158 -17.09 7.36 13.88
CA ALA A 158 -15.76 7.77 14.35
C ALA A 158 -15.07 6.58 15.04
N GLY A 159 -13.80 6.36 14.70
CA GLY A 159 -13.02 5.24 15.23
C GLY A 159 -13.17 3.93 14.46
N THR A 160 -14.14 3.82 13.55
CA THR A 160 -14.32 2.63 12.71
C THR A 160 -13.51 2.77 11.41
N PRO A 161 -12.55 1.88 11.12
CA PRO A 161 -11.74 1.96 9.92
C PRO A 161 -12.36 1.17 8.75
N VAL A 162 -12.11 1.66 7.52
CA VAL A 162 -12.22 0.85 6.31
C VAL A 162 -11.10 -0.19 6.30
N ILE A 163 -11.46 -1.45 6.15
CA ILE A 163 -10.53 -2.58 6.08
C ILE A 163 -10.71 -3.29 4.75
N LEU A 164 -9.63 -3.36 3.96
CA LEU A 164 -9.55 -3.99 2.65
C LEU A 164 -8.74 -5.29 2.77
N THR A 165 -9.42 -6.41 2.98
CA THR A 165 -8.77 -7.72 3.13
C THR A 165 -8.19 -8.21 1.82
N ALA A 166 -7.07 -8.93 1.89
CA ALA A 166 -6.50 -9.57 0.71
C ALA A 166 -7.04 -11.01 0.58
N LYS A 167 -7.40 -11.42 -0.64
CA LYS A 167 -7.74 -12.82 -0.91
C LYS A 167 -6.48 -13.59 -1.24
N PHE A 168 -6.24 -14.64 -0.48
CA PHE A 168 -5.04 -15.47 -0.59
C PHE A 168 -5.36 -16.82 -1.27
N ALA A 169 -4.46 -17.29 -2.14
CA ALA A 169 -4.54 -18.59 -2.81
C ALA A 169 -3.22 -19.36 -2.67
N SER A 170 -3.26 -20.69 -2.74
CA SER A 170 -2.05 -21.51 -2.90
C SER A 170 -1.42 -21.28 -4.28
N GLY A 171 -0.14 -21.65 -4.46
CA GLY A 171 0.56 -21.52 -5.75
C GLY A 171 -0.19 -22.18 -6.92
N ASP A 172 -0.99 -23.20 -6.61
CA ASP A 172 -1.80 -23.96 -7.58
C ASP A 172 -3.20 -23.36 -7.81
N GLY A 173 -3.48 -22.18 -7.26
CA GLY A 173 -4.76 -21.48 -7.41
C GLY A 173 -5.91 -22.04 -6.57
N LYS A 174 -5.65 -23.05 -5.73
CA LYS A 174 -6.64 -23.60 -4.79
C LYS A 174 -6.72 -22.75 -3.52
N ALA A 175 -7.87 -22.75 -2.87
CA ALA A 175 -8.03 -22.13 -1.56
C ALA A 175 -7.17 -22.89 -0.54
N LEU A 176 -6.35 -22.18 0.24
CA LEU A 176 -5.58 -22.79 1.33
C LEU A 176 -6.51 -23.22 2.45
N GLU A 177 -6.29 -24.42 2.99
CA GLU A 177 -6.89 -24.88 4.23
C GLU A 177 -6.41 -24.03 5.42
N ALA A 178 -7.17 -24.02 6.52
CA ALA A 178 -6.96 -23.14 7.67
C ALA A 178 -5.54 -23.28 8.24
N PRO A 179 -4.67 -22.26 8.11
CA PRO A 179 -3.30 -22.35 8.60
C PRO A 179 -3.26 -22.41 10.13
N THR A 180 -2.38 -23.25 10.68
CA THR A 180 -2.15 -23.30 12.13
C THR A 180 -1.01 -22.37 12.57
N GLU A 181 -0.26 -21.82 11.62
CA GLU A 181 0.92 -21.00 11.88
C GLU A 181 1.10 -19.91 10.83
N VAL A 182 1.40 -18.70 11.30
CA VAL A 182 1.77 -17.55 10.49
C VAL A 182 3.19 -17.12 10.82
N THR A 183 4.05 -17.08 9.80
CA THR A 183 5.37 -16.50 9.87
C THR A 183 5.40 -15.27 8.97
N VAL A 184 5.76 -14.12 9.54
CA VAL A 184 6.09 -12.92 8.77
C VAL A 184 7.60 -12.75 8.82
N ARG A 185 8.23 -12.67 7.66
CA ARG A 185 9.61 -12.23 7.48
C ARG A 185 9.61 -10.71 7.63
N ALA A 186 10.36 -10.20 8.59
CA ALA A 186 10.66 -8.77 8.62
C ALA A 186 11.78 -8.46 7.63
N ALA A 187 11.70 -7.30 6.99
CA ALA A 187 12.71 -6.85 6.05
C ALA A 187 14.07 -6.72 6.76
N PRO A 188 15.16 -7.20 6.13
CA PRO A 188 16.49 -7.10 6.71
C PRO A 188 16.93 -5.64 6.78
N VAL A 189 17.44 -5.20 7.94
CA VAL A 189 18.06 -3.87 8.06
C VAL A 189 19.55 -4.01 7.75
N LYS A 190 20.02 -3.34 6.70
CA LYS A 190 21.46 -3.21 6.44
C LYS A 190 22.05 -2.14 7.35
N ALA A 191 23.13 -2.48 8.06
CA ALA A 191 23.94 -1.48 8.74
C ALA A 191 24.50 -0.49 7.71
N SER A 192 24.36 0.81 7.97
CA SER A 192 25.01 1.84 7.15
C SER A 192 26.52 1.71 7.30
N SER A 193 27.20 1.26 6.25
CA SER A 193 28.66 1.28 6.20
C SER A 193 29.13 2.74 6.15
N GLN A 194 29.70 3.21 7.26
CA GLN A 194 30.77 4.20 7.22
C GLN A 194 32.07 3.41 7.17
N ASP A 195 32.56 3.18 5.95
CA ASP A 195 33.99 3.12 5.62
C ASP A 195 34.12 2.99 4.09
N GLY A 196 35.12 3.70 3.57
CA GLY A 196 35.16 4.22 2.20
C GLY A 196 35.56 3.23 1.10
N ALA A 197 35.35 3.74 -0.12
CA ALA A 197 35.84 3.26 -1.41
C ALA A 197 35.21 1.96 -1.94
N GLN A 198 34.10 2.09 -2.69
CA GLN A 198 33.94 1.56 -4.06
C GLN A 198 32.47 1.69 -4.53
N GLY A 199 32.28 2.30 -5.70
CA GLY A 199 31.18 1.95 -6.61
C GLY A 199 29.93 2.84 -6.59
N ILE A 200 29.93 3.84 -7.47
CA ILE A 200 28.80 4.74 -7.84
C ILE A 200 27.55 3.97 -8.35
N HIS A 201 27.64 2.65 -8.57
CA HIS A 201 26.50 1.79 -8.88
C HIS A 201 25.60 1.43 -7.68
N GLU A 202 26.05 1.62 -6.43
CA GLU A 202 25.33 1.17 -5.23
C GLU A 202 24.30 2.18 -4.71
N ILE A 203 24.37 3.45 -5.14
CA ILE A 203 23.52 4.54 -4.60
C ILE A 203 22.09 4.46 -5.15
N VAL A 204 21.93 4.12 -6.44
CA VAL A 204 20.62 3.93 -7.07
C VAL A 204 19.94 2.64 -6.58
N GLU A 205 20.72 1.61 -6.24
CA GLU A 205 20.21 0.40 -5.60
C GLU A 205 19.85 0.62 -4.12
N ARG A 206 20.56 1.48 -3.38
CA ARG A 206 20.25 1.84 -1.99
C ARG A 206 18.95 2.63 -1.85
N GLU A 207 18.63 3.52 -2.78
CA GLU A 207 17.32 4.21 -2.80
C GLU A 207 16.18 3.29 -3.23
N ALA A 208 16.43 2.38 -4.19
CA ALA A 208 15.46 1.35 -4.58
C ALA A 208 15.21 0.31 -3.47
N ALA A 209 16.22 0.02 -2.64
CA ALA A 209 16.12 -0.84 -1.46
C ALA A 209 15.36 -0.16 -0.32
N ARG A 210 15.69 1.10 0.01
CA ARG A 210 14.93 1.89 1.02
C ARG A 210 13.48 2.13 0.62
N ALA A 211 13.19 2.32 -0.67
CA ALA A 211 11.82 2.44 -1.18
C ALA A 211 11.03 1.11 -1.15
N LYS A 212 11.72 -0.04 -1.03
CA LYS A 212 11.12 -1.36 -0.77
C LYS A 212 10.88 -1.65 0.71
N GLU A 213 11.57 -0.95 1.61
CA GLU A 213 11.57 -1.19 3.06
C GLU A 213 10.46 -0.43 3.82
N ALA A 214 9.29 -0.21 3.21
CA ALA A 214 8.12 0.37 3.87
C ALA A 214 7.34 -0.66 4.73
N GLY A 215 8.06 -1.57 5.39
CA GLY A 215 7.55 -2.52 6.37
C GLY A 215 8.09 -2.19 7.76
N HIS A 216 7.41 -2.64 8.82
CA HIS A 216 7.96 -2.56 10.17
C HIS A 216 9.30 -3.33 10.21
N THR A 217 10.39 -2.63 10.54
CA THR A 217 11.71 -3.24 10.69
C THR A 217 11.69 -4.21 11.88
N VAL A 218 12.67 -5.13 11.95
CA VAL A 218 12.83 -6.02 13.12
C VAL A 218 12.85 -5.21 14.43
N PHE A 219 13.44 -4.00 14.40
CA PHE A 219 13.53 -3.12 15.56
C PHE A 219 12.20 -2.50 15.98
N ASP A 220 11.32 -2.18 15.03
CA ASP A 220 9.98 -1.67 15.32
C ASP A 220 9.15 -2.72 16.07
N VAL A 221 9.32 -3.99 15.70
CA VAL A 221 8.64 -5.08 16.38
C VAL A 221 9.26 -5.37 17.74
N LEU A 222 10.59 -5.32 17.87
CA LEU A 222 11.26 -5.46 19.17
C LEU A 222 10.85 -4.35 20.16
N ALA A 223 10.75 -3.11 19.70
CA ALA A 223 10.25 -1.99 20.50
C ALA A 223 8.80 -2.24 20.96
N THR A 224 7.95 -2.75 20.07
CA THR A 224 6.56 -3.11 20.38
C THR A 224 6.46 -4.26 21.39
N LEU A 225 7.45 -5.17 21.41
CA LEU A 225 7.55 -6.28 22.37
C LEU A 225 8.18 -5.86 23.72
N GLY A 226 8.36 -4.55 23.95
CA GLY A 226 8.82 -4.00 25.22
C GLY A 226 10.33 -4.04 25.42
N TRP A 227 11.11 -4.25 24.36
CA TRP A 227 12.56 -4.08 24.45
C TRP A 227 12.88 -2.60 24.66
N ASP A 228 13.76 -2.33 25.61
CA ASP A 228 14.17 -0.97 25.89
C ASP A 228 15.00 -0.40 24.73
N ARG A 229 14.92 0.92 24.56
CA ARG A 229 15.57 1.61 23.46
C ARG A 229 17.10 1.45 23.49
N THR A 230 17.70 1.29 24.66
CA THR A 230 19.15 1.10 24.80
C THR A 230 19.59 -0.30 24.39
N ALA A 231 18.79 -1.33 24.66
CA ALA A 231 18.99 -2.70 24.20
C ALA A 231 18.86 -2.81 22.68
N ILE A 232 17.89 -2.11 22.09
CA ILE A 232 17.72 -2.02 20.63
C ILE A 232 18.93 -1.35 19.98
N GLU A 233 19.44 -0.25 20.54
CA GLU A 233 20.63 0.44 20.01
C GLU A 233 21.93 -0.37 20.20
N ARG A 234 22.05 -1.17 21.26
CA ARG A 234 23.16 -2.12 21.41
C ARG A 234 23.09 -3.23 20.36
N LEU A 235 21.91 -3.81 20.17
CA LEU A 235 21.70 -4.85 19.16
C LEU A 235 22.02 -4.34 17.74
N LYS A 236 21.73 -3.07 17.44
CA LYS A 236 22.16 -2.43 16.18
C LYS A 236 23.68 -2.35 16.03
N LYS A 237 24.41 -2.07 17.12
CA LYS A 237 25.87 -1.96 17.14
C LYS A 237 26.57 -3.32 17.07
N ASP A 238 25.90 -4.38 17.51
CA ASP A 238 26.43 -5.75 17.47
C ASP A 238 26.35 -6.39 16.06
N ILE A 239 25.71 -5.72 15.09
CA ILE A 239 25.67 -6.17 13.70
C ILE A 239 27.04 -5.91 13.06
N PRO A 240 27.78 -6.95 12.65
CA PRO A 240 29.07 -6.76 11.98
C PRO A 240 28.90 -6.03 10.65
N SER A 241 29.96 -5.38 10.17
CA SER A 241 29.99 -4.76 8.84
C SER A 241 29.64 -5.78 7.75
N GLY A 242 28.57 -5.53 6.98
CA GLY A 242 28.05 -6.46 5.97
C GLY A 242 27.07 -7.52 6.52
N GLY A 243 26.86 -7.56 7.83
CA GLY A 243 25.84 -8.38 8.48
C GLY A 243 24.44 -7.79 8.34
N TRP A 244 23.42 -8.64 8.48
CA TRP A 244 22.03 -8.24 8.50
C TRP A 244 21.28 -9.00 9.61
N ILE A 245 20.23 -8.38 10.15
CA ILE A 245 19.32 -9.03 11.10
C ILE A 245 18.04 -9.39 10.36
N GLU A 246 17.66 -10.65 10.42
CA GLU A 246 16.36 -11.16 9.99
C GLU A 246 15.51 -11.53 11.21
N GLY A 247 14.25 -11.10 11.22
CA GLY A 247 13.28 -11.46 12.25
C GLY A 247 12.15 -12.29 11.65
N PHE A 248 11.86 -13.43 12.28
CA PHE A 248 10.66 -14.21 12.00
C PHE A 248 9.66 -14.02 13.14
N PHE A 249 8.53 -13.38 12.87
CA PHE A 249 7.47 -13.24 13.86
C PHE A 249 6.48 -14.40 13.73
N LYS A 250 6.43 -15.21 14.78
CA LYS A 250 5.54 -16.36 14.88
C LYS A 250 4.39 -16.05 15.82
N VAL A 251 3.18 -16.00 15.28
CA VAL A 251 1.95 -15.88 16.08
C VAL A 251 1.30 -17.26 16.19
N VAL A 252 1.03 -17.71 17.42
CA VAL A 252 0.34 -18.98 17.70
C VAL A 252 -0.74 -18.74 18.74
N ILE A 253 -1.96 -19.19 18.47
CA ILE A 253 -3.02 -19.25 19.47
C ILE A 253 -2.94 -20.61 20.17
N LYS A 254 -2.76 -20.61 21.50
CA LYS A 254 -2.76 -21.83 22.32
C LYS A 254 -3.94 -21.84 23.29
N ALA A 255 -4.64 -22.96 23.38
CA ALA A 255 -5.63 -23.24 24.43
C ALA A 255 -5.31 -24.61 25.05
N ASN A 256 -5.19 -24.68 26.38
CA ASN A 256 -4.83 -25.92 27.10
C ASN A 256 -3.59 -26.64 26.52
N ARG A 257 -2.53 -25.87 26.22
CA ARG A 257 -1.27 -26.34 25.60
C ARG A 257 -1.40 -26.89 24.16
N ALA A 258 -2.60 -27.02 23.62
CA ALA A 258 -2.84 -27.35 22.22
C ALA A 258 -2.83 -26.10 21.33
N LYS A 259 -2.25 -26.21 20.13
CA LYS A 259 -2.38 -25.18 19.10
C LYS A 259 -3.83 -25.14 18.61
N ARG A 260 -4.41 -23.95 18.53
CA ARG A 260 -5.72 -23.73 17.89
C ARG A 260 -5.48 -23.25 16.45
N PRO A 261 -6.32 -23.67 15.50
CA PRO A 261 -6.29 -23.10 14.15
C PRO A 261 -6.62 -21.61 14.24
N ILE A 262 -5.88 -20.79 13.50
CA ILE A 262 -6.21 -19.37 13.33
C ILE A 262 -7.17 -19.30 12.15
N SER A 263 -8.29 -18.59 12.30
CA SER A 263 -9.25 -18.49 11.21
C SER A 263 -8.60 -17.82 10.00
N ARG A 264 -8.91 -18.30 8.80
CA ARG A 264 -8.40 -17.72 7.55
C ARG A 264 -8.69 -16.22 7.49
N ALA A 265 -9.92 -15.80 7.77
CA ALA A 265 -10.33 -14.40 7.76
C ALA A 265 -9.44 -13.51 8.65
N THR A 266 -9.07 -13.99 9.84
CA THR A 266 -8.16 -13.28 10.76
C THR A 266 -6.76 -13.10 10.14
N ILE A 267 -6.24 -14.12 9.45
CA ILE A 267 -4.95 -14.05 8.76
C ILE A 267 -5.03 -13.10 7.56
N GLU A 268 -6.09 -13.21 6.76
CA GLU A 268 -6.30 -12.38 5.57
C GLU A 268 -6.31 -10.89 5.94
N GLU A 269 -6.94 -10.56 7.07
CA GLU A 269 -7.00 -9.22 7.62
C GLU A 269 -5.67 -8.75 8.22
N ALA A 270 -5.02 -9.57 9.05
CA ALA A 270 -3.78 -9.20 9.72
C ALA A 270 -2.62 -8.95 8.73
N LEU A 271 -2.57 -9.73 7.64
CA LEU A 271 -1.49 -9.69 6.65
C LEU A 271 -1.84 -8.88 5.39
N ARG A 272 -3.01 -8.22 5.36
CA ARG A 272 -3.52 -7.56 4.13
C ARG A 272 -2.57 -6.52 3.53
N ASN A 273 -1.76 -5.87 4.36
CA ASN A 273 -0.82 -4.82 3.95
C ASN A 273 0.66 -5.30 3.86
N ILE A 274 0.93 -6.61 3.98
CA ILE A 274 2.29 -7.19 3.93
C ILE A 274 2.55 -7.82 2.54
N ASP A 275 3.76 -7.71 2.00
CA ASP A 275 4.12 -8.34 0.72
C ASP A 275 4.06 -9.89 0.84
N PRO A 276 3.45 -10.62 -0.11
CA PRO A 276 3.49 -12.08 -0.14
C PRO A 276 4.88 -12.70 -0.03
N ALA A 277 5.91 -12.05 -0.57
CA ALA A 277 7.30 -12.53 -0.49
C ALA A 277 7.81 -12.60 0.97
N ASP A 278 7.20 -11.82 1.85
CA ASP A 278 7.52 -11.77 3.27
C ASP A 278 6.70 -12.77 4.10
N LEU A 279 5.88 -13.63 3.49
CA LEU A 279 4.98 -14.54 4.20
C LEU A 279 5.45 -16.01 4.15
N GLY A 280 5.38 -16.69 5.30
CA GLY A 280 5.53 -18.15 5.41
C GLY A 280 4.45 -18.73 6.33
N LEU A 281 3.38 -19.30 5.77
CA LEU A 281 2.38 -20.02 6.57
C LEU A 281 2.72 -21.52 6.62
N ARG A 282 2.48 -22.19 7.76
CA ARG A 282 2.66 -23.64 7.93
C ARG A 282 1.35 -24.31 8.37
N GLY A 283 1.04 -25.47 7.77
CA GLY A 283 -0.10 -26.35 8.08
C GLY A 283 0.31 -27.82 8.10
N GLU A 284 -0.66 -28.75 8.14
CA GLU A 284 -0.40 -30.18 7.89
C GLU A 284 -0.12 -30.37 6.39
N GLY A 285 1.17 -30.50 6.06
CA GLY A 285 1.69 -30.44 4.68
C GLY A 285 2.65 -29.28 4.51
N SER A 286 3.89 -29.56 4.10
CA SER A 286 4.92 -28.53 3.89
C SER A 286 4.83 -27.96 2.47
N GLU A 287 4.15 -26.84 2.29
CA GLU A 287 4.25 -26.07 1.05
C GLU A 287 5.33 -24.99 1.21
N LYS A 288 6.51 -25.27 0.64
CA LYS A 288 7.55 -24.26 0.37
C LYS A 288 7.08 -23.48 -0.86
N ASN A 289 6.89 -22.16 -0.70
CA ASN A 289 6.46 -21.18 -1.71
C ASN A 289 4.94 -21.07 -1.83
N GLY A 290 4.24 -20.74 -0.74
CA GLY A 290 4.17 -19.34 -0.36
C GLY A 290 2.85 -18.76 -0.89
N ILE A 291 2.01 -18.34 0.03
CA ILE A 291 0.67 -17.88 -0.30
C ILE A 291 0.73 -16.67 -1.21
N VAL A 292 0.00 -16.70 -2.32
CA VAL A 292 -0.02 -15.60 -3.28
C VAL A 292 -1.32 -14.80 -3.10
N LYS A 293 -1.18 -13.47 -2.94
CA LYS A 293 -2.33 -12.56 -3.04
C LYS A 293 -2.91 -12.64 -4.45
N LEU A 294 -4.23 -12.72 -4.57
CA LEU A 294 -4.90 -12.66 -5.88
C LEU A 294 -4.47 -11.37 -6.60
N SER A 295 -3.70 -11.54 -7.66
CA SER A 295 -3.13 -10.46 -8.47
C SER A 295 -2.87 -10.94 -9.89
N THR A 296 -2.74 -9.99 -10.81
CA THR A 296 -2.39 -10.28 -12.22
C THR A 296 -1.52 -9.17 -12.79
N PRO A 297 -0.47 -9.50 -13.56
CA PRO A 297 0.28 -8.48 -14.29
C PRO A 297 -0.57 -7.88 -15.41
N ARG A 298 -0.43 -6.57 -15.63
CA ARG A 298 -1.05 -5.80 -16.72
C ARG A 298 -0.04 -4.88 -17.38
N SER A 299 -0.11 -4.77 -18.70
CA SER A 299 0.63 -3.75 -19.45
C SER A 299 -0.16 -2.45 -19.39
N VAL A 300 0.41 -1.42 -18.78
CA VAL A 300 -0.25 -0.11 -18.60
C VAL A 300 0.57 0.96 -19.30
N LYS A 301 -0.09 1.82 -20.07
CA LYS A 301 0.56 2.96 -20.75
C LYS A 301 1.21 3.91 -19.74
N THR A 302 2.29 4.57 -20.15
CA THR A 302 2.99 5.55 -19.34
C THR A 302 2.96 6.95 -19.96
N LYS A 303 3.00 7.96 -19.09
CA LYS A 303 3.24 9.38 -19.39
C LYS A 303 4.50 9.80 -18.65
N GLY A 304 5.63 9.83 -19.36
CA GLY A 304 6.95 9.97 -18.73
C GLY A 304 7.20 8.80 -17.76
N GLN A 305 7.52 9.12 -16.51
CA GLN A 305 7.77 8.13 -15.46
C GLN A 305 6.50 7.61 -14.78
N LEU A 306 5.35 8.23 -15.02
CA LEU A 306 4.07 7.89 -14.38
C LEU A 306 3.22 6.99 -15.27
N LEU A 307 2.35 6.18 -14.66
CA LEU A 307 1.32 5.47 -15.40
C LEU A 307 0.29 6.46 -15.94
N ASP A 308 -0.26 6.20 -17.13
CA ASP A 308 -1.43 6.92 -17.61
C ASP A 308 -2.64 6.56 -16.73
N PRO A 309 -3.27 7.53 -16.06
CA PRO A 309 -4.33 7.21 -15.10
C PRO A 309 -5.56 6.56 -15.76
N THR A 310 -5.90 6.96 -16.99
CA THR A 310 -7.08 6.42 -17.69
C THR A 310 -6.86 4.97 -18.07
N ASP A 311 -5.69 4.66 -18.66
CA ASP A 311 -5.30 3.31 -19.03
C ASP A 311 -5.12 2.41 -17.79
N ALA A 312 -4.51 2.92 -16.71
CA ALA A 312 -4.36 2.19 -15.46
C ALA A 312 -5.72 1.79 -14.86
N MET A 313 -6.66 2.73 -14.76
CA MET A 313 -8.01 2.45 -14.26
C MET A 313 -8.74 1.44 -15.16
N LEU A 314 -8.60 1.54 -16.48
CA LEU A 314 -9.20 0.59 -17.42
C LEU A 314 -8.65 -0.83 -17.20
N GLN A 315 -7.33 -0.99 -17.12
CA GLN A 315 -6.68 -2.28 -16.90
C GLN A 315 -7.05 -2.91 -15.54
N ILE A 316 -7.28 -2.09 -14.52
CA ILE A 316 -7.78 -2.55 -13.22
C ILE A 316 -9.22 -3.09 -13.33
N VAL A 317 -10.08 -2.39 -14.06
CA VAL A 317 -11.47 -2.82 -14.28
C VAL A 317 -11.52 -4.12 -15.08
N GLU A 318 -10.68 -4.26 -16.10
CA GLU A 318 -10.53 -5.51 -16.87
C GLU A 318 -10.09 -6.68 -15.99
N ALA A 319 -9.16 -6.46 -15.06
CA ALA A 319 -8.75 -7.48 -14.08
C ALA A 319 -9.90 -7.95 -13.18
N LEU A 320 -10.70 -7.01 -12.66
CA LEU A 320 -11.88 -7.38 -11.87
C LEU A 320 -12.90 -8.17 -12.70
N LYS A 321 -13.13 -7.80 -13.96
CA LYS A 321 -14.04 -8.53 -14.87
C LYS A 321 -13.56 -9.95 -15.13
N GLU A 322 -12.26 -10.14 -15.40
CA GLU A 322 -11.68 -11.47 -15.60
C GLU A 322 -11.73 -12.33 -14.34
N TRP A 323 -11.49 -11.77 -13.16
CA TRP A 323 -11.64 -12.51 -11.91
C TRP A 323 -13.10 -12.89 -11.63
N ALA A 324 -14.05 -12.02 -12.00
CA ALA A 324 -15.48 -12.32 -11.87
C ALA A 324 -15.91 -13.43 -12.84
N SER A 325 -15.55 -13.33 -14.11
CA SER A 325 -15.93 -14.31 -15.14
C SER A 325 -15.31 -15.69 -14.91
N SER A 326 -14.13 -15.75 -14.29
CA SER A 326 -13.47 -16.99 -13.88
C SER A 326 -13.94 -17.54 -12.53
N GLY A 327 -14.90 -16.88 -11.86
CA GLY A 327 -15.42 -17.30 -10.55
C GLY A 327 -14.44 -17.12 -9.39
N LYS A 328 -13.31 -16.43 -9.60
CA LYS A 328 -12.32 -16.13 -8.54
C LYS A 328 -12.86 -15.13 -7.52
N ILE A 329 -13.79 -14.28 -7.93
CA ILE A 329 -14.52 -13.33 -7.07
C ILE A 329 -16.00 -13.32 -7.45
N ASP A 330 -16.86 -13.02 -6.50
CA ASP A 330 -18.32 -12.91 -6.63
C ASP A 330 -18.76 -11.49 -6.98
N CYS A 331 -18.03 -10.86 -7.90
CA CYS A 331 -18.27 -9.48 -8.33
C CYS A 331 -19.28 -9.44 -9.48
N LYS A 332 -20.26 -8.51 -9.42
CA LYS A 332 -21.29 -8.33 -10.45
C LYS A 332 -21.07 -7.03 -11.22
N PHE A 333 -20.99 -7.13 -12.54
CA PHE A 333 -20.82 -5.98 -13.45
C PHE A 333 -22.12 -5.52 -14.13
N GLY A 334 -23.25 -6.17 -13.85
CA GLY A 334 -24.50 -5.91 -14.57
C GLY A 334 -24.50 -6.55 -15.95
#